data_AF-A0A6C1KKK1-F1
#
_entry.id   AF-A0A6C1KKK1-F1
#
_cell.length_a   1.000
_cell.length_b   1.000
_cell.length_c   1.000
_cell.angle_alpha   90.00
_cell.angle_beta   90.00
_cell.angle_gamma   90.00
#
_symmetry.space_group_name_H-M   'P 1'
#
loop_
_entity.id
_entity.type
_entity.pdbx_description
1 polymer ?
#
loop_
_entity_poly.entity_id
_entity_poly.type
_entity_poly.pdbx_seq_one_letter_code
_entity_poly.pdbx_strand_id
1 'polypeptide(L)'
;MHSTMMAGRNNLARRCGRQTRSKSLLLGCLFAAVLSVPAGAKDLQLAGKFAFPTDGNLEKASCVRLTQATALRLASSPYQCERTPLSSGKTALLCSRPPGGRGGYMVFDTKAACDSERKDQANAE
;
A
#
# COMPACT_ATOMS: atom_id res chain seq x y z
N MET A 1 65.12 -26.77 4.71
CA MET A 1 65.41 -25.57 3.91
C MET A 1 64.34 -24.55 4.18
N HIS A 2 64.78 -23.37 4.61
CA HIS A 2 64.19 -22.04 4.46
C HIS A 2 62.66 -21.90 4.68
N SER A 3 62.23 -21.21 5.75
CA SER A 3 62.19 -19.73 5.83
C SER A 3 61.16 -19.19 4.83
N THR A 4 60.22 -18.30 5.15
CA THR A 4 60.27 -17.21 6.13
C THR A 4 58.92 -16.47 6.15
N MET A 5 58.66 -15.80 7.28
CA MET A 5 58.02 -14.49 7.44
C MET A 5 56.52 -14.35 7.08
N MET A 6 55.62 -14.15 8.05
CA MET A 6 55.46 -13.02 9.01
C MET A 6 54.85 -11.75 8.40
N ALA A 7 53.97 -11.15 9.22
CA ALA A 7 53.38 -9.82 9.16
C ALA A 7 52.10 -9.68 8.30
N GLY A 8 51.01 -9.09 8.76
CA GLY A 8 50.76 -8.46 10.06
C GLY A 8 49.72 -7.33 9.92
N ARG A 9 48.93 -7.16 11.00
CA ARG A 9 48.39 -5.88 11.54
C ARG A 9 47.28 -5.18 10.71
N ASN A 10 46.21 -4.61 11.26
CA ASN A 10 45.77 -4.27 12.62
C ASN A 10 44.29 -3.80 12.57
N ASN A 11 43.64 -3.78 13.75
CA ASN A 11 42.44 -3.00 14.14
C ASN A 11 41.09 -3.57 13.66
N LEU A 12 40.09 -3.87 14.49
CA LEU A 12 39.76 -3.43 15.83
C LEU A 12 38.98 -4.54 16.53
N ALA A 13 39.43 -4.91 17.72
CA ALA A 13 38.67 -5.69 18.68
C ALA A 13 37.52 -4.85 19.25
N ARG A 14 36.31 -5.41 19.29
CA ARG A 14 35.20 -5.19 20.25
C ARG A 14 33.96 -5.83 19.63
N ARG A 15 33.12 -6.61 20.28
CA ARG A 15 32.99 -7.13 21.64
C ARG A 15 31.91 -8.22 21.53
N CYS A 16 32.06 -9.29 22.32
CA CYS A 16 31.03 -10.18 22.88
C CYS A 16 29.87 -10.63 21.97
N GLY A 17 29.63 -11.91 21.68
CA GLY A 17 30.17 -13.18 22.12
C GLY A 17 29.82 -14.23 21.03
N ARG A 18 30.66 -15.25 20.82
CA ARG A 18 30.55 -16.59 21.45
C ARG A 18 29.17 -17.23 21.18
N GLN A 19 29.06 -18.45 20.67
CA GLN A 19 30.05 -19.51 20.56
C GLN A 19 29.48 -20.63 19.68
N THR A 20 30.30 -21.06 18.72
CA THR A 20 30.53 -22.45 18.32
C THR A 20 29.46 -23.31 17.64
N ARG A 21 29.88 -23.69 16.42
CA ARG A 21 30.02 -25.05 15.89
C ARG A 21 28.75 -25.77 15.43
N SER A 22 28.49 -25.55 14.15
CA SER A 22 28.82 -26.50 13.07
C SER A 22 28.45 -27.98 13.23
N LYS A 23 27.61 -28.37 12.26
CA LYS A 23 27.56 -29.64 11.50
C LYS A 23 26.68 -30.73 12.09
N SER A 24 25.44 -30.78 11.60
CA SER A 24 25.06 -31.82 10.63
C SER A 24 23.75 -31.49 9.95
N LEU A 25 23.68 -31.87 8.67
CA LEU A 25 22.56 -31.70 7.76
C LEU A 25 21.26 -32.14 8.42
N LEU A 26 20.17 -31.42 8.14
CA LEU A 26 18.86 -32.00 7.83
C LEU A 26 17.99 -30.91 7.16
N LEU A 27 17.54 -31.25 5.95
CA LEU A 27 16.36 -30.76 5.23
C LEU A 27 15.39 -29.90 6.07
N GLY A 28 15.01 -28.73 5.57
CA GLY A 28 13.79 -28.08 6.06
C GLY A 28 13.66 -26.59 5.75
N CYS A 29 12.73 -26.29 4.83
CA CYS A 29 12.05 -25.01 4.66
C CYS A 29 12.90 -23.79 4.26
N LEU A 30 12.81 -23.44 2.97
CA LEU A 30 12.90 -22.06 2.51
C LEU A 30 11.95 -21.19 3.34
N PHE A 31 12.46 -20.46 4.33
CA PHE A 31 11.75 -19.31 4.88
C PHE A 31 12.20 -18.09 4.09
N ALA A 32 11.42 -17.80 3.05
CA ALA A 32 11.42 -16.53 2.36
C ALA A 32 11.33 -15.41 3.40
N ALA A 33 12.28 -14.49 3.32
CA ALA A 33 12.25 -13.23 4.04
C ALA A 33 11.01 -12.44 3.60
N VAL A 34 9.89 -12.64 4.30
CA VAL A 34 8.77 -11.70 4.23
C VAL A 34 9.15 -10.56 5.15
N LEU A 35 9.80 -9.56 4.57
CA LEU A 35 9.84 -8.20 5.10
C LEU A 35 8.38 -7.74 5.22
N SER A 36 7.73 -8.04 6.34
CA SER A 36 6.46 -7.44 6.73
C SER A 36 6.73 -5.99 7.05
N VAL A 37 6.82 -5.15 6.01
CA VAL A 37 6.68 -3.70 6.17
C VAL A 37 5.30 -3.49 6.77
N PRO A 38 5.18 -2.94 8.00
CA PRO A 38 3.88 -2.51 8.46
C PRO A 38 3.48 -1.39 7.52
N ALA A 39 2.50 -1.64 6.65
CA ALA A 39 1.84 -0.61 5.88
C ALA A 39 1.24 0.35 6.91
N GLY A 40 1.99 1.43 7.20
CA GLY A 40 1.55 2.47 8.11
C GLY A 40 0.17 2.91 7.66
N ALA A 41 -0.80 2.83 8.58
CA ALA A 41 -2.10 3.41 8.40
C ALA A 41 -1.90 4.88 8.01
N LYS A 42 -1.96 5.17 6.71
CA LYS A 42 -1.95 6.54 6.22
C LYS A 42 -3.22 7.15 6.80
N ASP A 43 -3.07 8.21 7.59
CA ASP A 43 -4.18 9.02 8.07
C ASP A 43 -4.85 9.67 6.84
N LEU A 44 -5.74 8.90 6.23
CA LEU A 44 -6.50 9.29 5.05
C LEU A 44 -7.68 10.09 5.58
N GLN A 45 -7.53 11.42 5.58
CA GLN A 45 -8.63 12.33 5.89
C GLN A 45 -9.68 12.26 4.76
N LEU A 46 -10.56 11.27 4.81
CA LEU A 46 -11.63 11.06 3.83
C LEU A 46 -12.94 11.74 4.25
N ALA A 47 -13.10 12.07 5.53
CA ALA A 47 -14.31 12.69 6.03
C ALA A 47 -14.53 14.07 5.38
N GLY A 48 -15.75 14.32 4.92
CA GLY A 48 -16.13 15.57 4.27
C GLY A 48 -15.84 15.63 2.78
N LYS A 49 -15.09 14.67 2.22
CA LYS A 49 -14.86 14.51 0.78
C LYS A 49 -16.08 13.96 0.05
N PHE A 50 -16.04 13.89 -1.27
CA PHE A 50 -17.12 13.37 -2.10
C PHE A 50 -16.68 12.10 -2.81
N ALA A 51 -17.57 11.12 -2.93
CA ALA A 51 -17.25 9.89 -3.62
C ALA A 51 -18.44 9.34 -4.41
N PHE A 52 -18.15 8.57 -5.45
CA PHE A 52 -19.12 7.75 -6.16
C PHE A 52 -18.57 6.31 -6.28
N PRO A 53 -19.46 5.29 -6.35
CA PRO A 53 -19.03 3.91 -6.56
C PRO A 53 -18.47 3.74 -7.96
N THR A 54 -17.33 3.05 -8.10
CA THR A 54 -16.70 2.76 -9.40
C THR A 54 -17.29 1.53 -10.08
N ASP A 55 -18.30 0.92 -9.48
CA ASP A 55 -19.02 -0.22 -10.01
C ASP A 55 -20.52 0.07 -10.13
N GLY A 56 -21.15 -0.59 -11.09
CA GLY A 56 -22.57 -0.42 -11.38
C GLY A 56 -22.83 0.67 -12.41
N ASN A 57 -24.09 1.13 -12.49
CA ASN A 57 -24.48 2.12 -13.50
C ASN A 57 -24.05 3.52 -13.06
N LEU A 58 -22.99 4.04 -13.67
CA LEU A 58 -22.44 5.36 -13.35
C LEU A 58 -23.40 6.50 -13.68
N GLU A 59 -24.29 6.37 -14.68
CA GLU A 59 -25.29 7.39 -15.02
C GLU A 59 -26.28 7.66 -13.88
N LYS A 60 -26.65 6.60 -13.15
CA LYS A 60 -27.56 6.64 -12.00
C LYS A 60 -26.83 6.85 -10.67
N ALA A 61 -25.52 6.62 -10.63
CA ALA A 61 -24.71 6.91 -9.46
C ALA A 61 -24.73 8.41 -9.13
N SER A 62 -24.63 8.74 -7.85
CA SER A 62 -24.56 10.12 -7.37
C SER A 62 -23.34 10.31 -6.49
N CYS A 63 -22.72 11.48 -6.61
CA CYS A 63 -21.64 11.88 -5.72
C CYS A 63 -22.16 12.19 -4.33
N VAL A 64 -21.77 11.36 -3.36
CA VAL A 64 -22.18 11.48 -1.97
C VAL A 64 -21.03 12.01 -1.11
N ARG A 65 -21.37 12.85 -0.13
CA ARG A 65 -20.39 13.30 0.85
C ARG A 65 -20.06 12.16 1.82
N LEU A 66 -18.77 11.89 2.00
CA LEU A 66 -18.28 10.91 2.95
C LEU A 66 -18.49 11.42 4.38
N THR A 67 -19.34 10.72 5.12
CA THR A 67 -19.47 10.90 6.56
C THR A 67 -18.24 10.33 7.27
N GLN A 68 -18.06 10.67 8.54
CA GLN A 68 -16.96 10.15 9.34
C GLN A 68 -16.98 8.61 9.43
N ALA A 69 -18.18 8.00 9.52
CA ALA A 69 -18.33 6.54 9.53
C ALA A 69 -17.88 5.89 8.22
N THR A 70 -18.29 6.44 7.07
CA THR A 70 -17.88 5.92 5.76
C THR A 70 -16.38 6.14 5.52
N ALA A 71 -15.86 7.30 5.92
CA ALA A 71 -14.44 7.63 5.85
C ALA A 71 -13.58 6.65 6.65
N LEU A 72 -13.96 6.35 7.90
CA LEU A 72 -13.28 5.37 8.74
C LEU A 72 -13.32 3.97 8.13
N ARG A 73 -14.46 3.59 7.53
CA ARG A 73 -14.58 2.30 6.84
C ARG A 73 -13.63 2.22 5.64
N LEU A 74 -13.54 3.27 4.83
CA LEU A 74 -12.63 3.32 3.66
C LEU A 74 -11.15 3.43 4.04
N ALA A 75 -10.85 4.02 5.21
CA ALA A 75 -9.49 4.06 5.75
C ALA A 75 -9.08 2.75 6.46
N SER A 76 -10.02 1.83 6.69
CA SER A 76 -9.77 0.57 7.40
C SER A 76 -9.36 -0.57 6.47
N SER A 77 -8.67 -1.58 7.03
CA SER A 77 -8.10 -2.74 6.31
C SER A 77 -9.15 -3.79 5.93
N PRO A 78 -10.08 -3.45 5.05
CA PRO A 78 -9.99 -4.17 3.79
C PRO A 78 -9.93 -3.25 2.57
N TYR A 79 -10.02 -1.92 2.74
CA TYR A 79 -9.91 -0.99 1.63
C TYR A 79 -8.45 -0.57 1.43
N GLN A 80 -7.98 -0.66 0.20
CA GLN A 80 -6.72 -0.09 -0.23
C GLN A 80 -7.04 1.16 -1.04
N CYS A 81 -6.58 2.30 -0.55
CA CYS A 81 -6.73 3.58 -1.21
C CYS A 81 -5.44 3.98 -1.91
N GLU A 82 -5.48 4.13 -3.23
CA GLU A 82 -4.37 4.59 -4.05
C GLU A 82 -4.73 5.85 -4.82
N ARG A 83 -3.73 6.67 -5.15
CA ARG A 83 -3.95 7.83 -6.02
C ARG A 83 -3.91 7.36 -7.47
N THR A 84 -5.00 7.57 -8.20
CA THR A 84 -5.16 7.15 -9.59
C THR A 84 -5.25 8.39 -10.48
N PRO A 85 -4.49 8.45 -11.58
CA PRO A 85 -4.65 9.49 -12.58
C PRO A 85 -5.97 9.32 -13.31
N LEU A 86 -6.65 10.43 -13.56
CA LEU A 86 -7.91 10.50 -14.29
C LEU A 86 -7.66 10.89 -15.73
N SER A 87 -8.62 10.60 -16.61
CA SER A 87 -8.59 11.04 -18.02
C SER A 87 -8.56 12.57 -18.15
N SER A 88 -9.08 13.28 -17.14
CA SER A 88 -9.01 14.74 -17.03
C SER A 88 -7.62 15.31 -16.68
N GLY A 89 -6.61 14.45 -16.48
CA GLY A 89 -5.25 14.82 -16.06
C GLY A 89 -5.12 15.16 -14.56
N LYS A 90 -6.22 15.05 -13.81
CA LYS A 90 -6.24 15.20 -12.35
C LYS A 90 -5.95 13.87 -11.68
N THR A 91 -5.75 13.89 -10.36
CA THR A 91 -5.63 12.66 -9.55
C THR A 91 -6.84 12.54 -8.63
N ALA A 92 -7.47 11.37 -8.59
CA ALA A 92 -8.42 11.01 -7.54
C ALA A 92 -7.81 9.98 -6.60
N LEU A 93 -8.47 9.74 -5.48
CA LEU A 93 -8.14 8.62 -4.60
C LEU A 93 -9.13 7.49 -4.85
N LEU A 94 -8.67 6.36 -5.36
CA LEU A 94 -9.47 5.16 -5.56
C LEU A 94 -9.31 4.24 -4.36
N CYS A 95 -10.40 3.99 -3.64
CA CYS A 95 -10.45 3.06 -2.52
C CYS A 95 -11.17 1.77 -2.94
N SER A 96 -10.42 0.69 -3.18
CA SER A 96 -10.93 -0.62 -3.63
C SER A 96 -10.69 -1.71 -2.59
N ARG A 97 -11.43 -2.81 -2.66
CA ARG A 97 -11.29 -3.94 -1.72
C ARG A 97 -10.51 -5.10 -2.37
N PRO A 98 -9.30 -5.44 -1.92
CA PRO A 98 -8.56 -6.60 -2.43
C PRO A 98 -8.85 -7.89 -1.64
N PRO A 99 -8.58 -9.09 -2.23
CA PRO A 99 -8.43 -9.37 -3.66
C PRO A 99 -9.77 -9.76 -4.30
N GLY A 100 -10.04 -9.26 -5.52
CA GLY A 100 -11.25 -9.60 -6.27
C GLY A 100 -12.52 -8.80 -5.91
N GLY A 101 -12.41 -7.75 -5.10
CA GLY A 101 -13.52 -6.86 -4.82
C GLY A 101 -13.91 -6.08 -6.08
N ARG A 102 -14.99 -6.53 -6.72
CA ARG A 102 -15.78 -5.65 -7.57
C ARG A 102 -16.32 -4.56 -6.67
N GLY A 103 -16.11 -3.32 -7.07
CA GLY A 103 -16.56 -2.16 -6.33
C GLY A 103 -15.51 -1.51 -5.47
N GLY A 104 -15.58 -0.19 -5.51
CA GLY A 104 -14.65 0.74 -4.92
C GLY A 104 -15.27 2.12 -4.95
N TYR A 105 -14.63 3.05 -4.28
CA TYR A 105 -15.08 4.43 -4.26
C TYR A 105 -13.98 5.31 -4.81
N MET A 106 -14.34 6.12 -5.81
CA MET A 106 -13.46 7.17 -6.26
C MET A 106 -13.78 8.43 -5.47
N VAL A 107 -12.77 8.94 -4.76
CA VAL A 107 -12.90 10.01 -3.77
C VAL A 107 -12.24 11.29 -4.28
N PHE A 108 -12.95 12.40 -4.12
CA PHE A 108 -12.61 13.74 -4.60
C PHE A 108 -12.79 14.77 -3.49
N ASP A 109 -12.02 15.85 -3.56
CA ASP A 109 -12.11 16.93 -2.58
C ASP A 109 -13.39 17.77 -2.73
N THR A 110 -13.96 17.86 -3.94
CA THR A 110 -15.15 18.68 -4.23
C THR A 110 -16.24 17.89 -4.95
N LYS A 111 -17.50 18.29 -4.72
CA LYS A 111 -18.67 17.71 -5.40
C LYS A 111 -18.59 17.90 -6.92
N ALA A 112 -18.16 19.07 -7.38
CA ALA A 112 -18.05 19.37 -8.81
C ALA A 112 -17.03 18.47 -9.52
N ALA A 113 -15.87 18.21 -8.90
CA ALA A 113 -14.87 17.29 -9.46
C ALA A 113 -15.41 15.86 -9.52
N CYS A 114 -16.10 15.42 -8.47
CA CYS A 114 -16.74 14.12 -8.41
C CYS A 114 -17.81 13.98 -9.52
N ASP A 115 -18.72 14.95 -9.65
CA ASP A 115 -19.81 14.90 -10.63
C ASP A 115 -19.28 14.95 -12.07
N SER A 116 -18.19 15.69 -12.32
CA SER A 116 -17.51 15.73 -13.63
C SER A 116 -16.94 14.37 -13.97
N GLU A 117 -16.07 13.82 -13.10
CA GLU A 117 -15.39 12.55 -13.39
C GLU A 117 -16.38 11.39 -13.51
N ARG A 118 -17.44 11.36 -12.69
CA ARG A 118 -18.51 10.36 -12.82
C ARG A 118 -19.16 10.41 -14.20
N LYS A 119 -19.44 11.61 -14.73
CA LYS A 119 -20.01 11.77 -16.09
C LYS A 119 -19.01 11.36 -17.15
N ASP A 120 -17.75 11.74 -16.99
CA ASP A 120 -16.68 11.41 -17.92
C ASP A 120 -16.48 9.88 -18.02
N GLN A 121 -16.53 9.17 -16.89
CA GLN A 121 -16.47 7.71 -16.87
C GLN A 121 -17.74 7.06 -17.42
N ALA A 122 -18.94 7.59 -17.09
CA ALA A 122 -20.19 7.08 -17.65
C ALA A 122 -20.27 7.20 -19.17
N ASN A 123 -19.63 8.23 -19.76
CA ASN A 123 -19.55 8.41 -21.21
C ASN A 123 -18.48 7.54 -21.88
N ALA A 124 -17.53 7.01 -21.11
CA ALA A 124 -16.42 6.20 -21.61
C ALA A 124 -16.71 4.70 -21.58
N GLU A 125 -17.74 4.26 -20.83
CA GLU A 125 -18.29 2.90 -20.82
C GLU A 125 -19.27 2.66 -21.97
#